data_AF-A0A1D8PIZ2-F1
#
_entry.id   AF-A0A1D8PIZ2-F1
#
_cell.length_a   1.000
_cell.length_b   1.000
_cell.length_c   1.000
_cell.angle_alpha   90.00
_cell.angle_beta   90.00
_cell.angle_gamma   90.00
#
_symmetry.space_group_name_H-M   'P 1'
#
loop_
_entity.id
_entity.type
_entity.pdbx_description
1 polymer ?
#
loop_
_entity_poly.entity_id
_entity_poly.type
_entity_poly.pdbx_seq_one_letter_code
_entity_poly.pdbx_strand_id
1 'polypeptide(L)'
;MGASCKDQRKALAICLQRSPCVLLDRHTPKECLSDPDLKKDLPELCKAQFRAFMECKNGMFDMRKRMRGNAPLSTGKYDETFDNLSTGNFDPREEMRKLDVLNRNLSRQQQAQEKKD
;
A
#
# COMPACT_ATOMS: atom_id res chain seq x y z
N MET A 1 20.49 -5.88 10.36
CA MET A 1 19.13 -6.43 10.18
C MET A 1 18.81 -6.36 8.69
N GLY A 2 18.52 -7.51 8.06
CA GLY A 2 18.19 -7.56 6.64
C GLY A 2 16.94 -6.72 6.35
N ALA A 3 16.94 -6.02 5.21
CA ALA A 3 15.84 -5.16 4.78
C ALA A 3 14.50 -5.89 4.92
N SER A 4 13.62 -5.41 5.80
CA SER A 4 12.30 -5.97 6.01
C SER A 4 11.29 -5.21 5.16
N CYS A 5 10.38 -5.92 4.49
CA CYS A 5 9.27 -5.31 3.74
C CYS A 5 8.17 -4.75 4.66
N LYS A 6 8.52 -4.34 5.89
CA LYS A 6 7.57 -3.92 6.93
C LYS A 6 6.86 -2.63 6.52
N ASP A 7 7.60 -1.65 6.01
CA ASP A 7 7.03 -0.37 5.59
C ASP A 7 6.08 -0.54 4.39
N GLN A 8 6.47 -1.32 3.37
CA GLN A 8 5.61 -1.61 2.21
C GLN A 8 4.36 -2.39 2.63
N ARG A 9 4.49 -3.35 3.56
CA ARG A 9 3.36 -4.10 4.10
C ARG A 9 2.38 -3.18 4.83
N LYS A 10 2.88 -2.30 5.71
CA LYS A 10 2.04 -1.35 6.45
C LYS A 10 1.40 -0.31 5.52
N ALA A 11 2.15 0.21 4.55
CA ALA A 11 1.62 1.13 3.54
C ALA A 11 0.46 0.50 2.74
N LEU A 12 0.62 -0.75 2.31
CA LEU A 12 -0.43 -1.51 1.65
C LEU A 12 -1.64 -1.72 2.58
N ALA A 13 -1.41 -2.15 3.83
CA ALA A 13 -2.48 -2.39 4.79
C ALA A 13 -3.29 -1.12 5.09
N ILE A 14 -2.62 0.02 5.30
CA ILE A 14 -3.27 1.32 5.49
C ILE A 14 -4.10 1.68 4.26
N CYS A 15 -3.56 1.51 3.05
CA CYS A 15 -4.30 1.81 1.83
C CYS A 15 -5.59 0.99 1.72
N LEU A 16 -5.49 -0.32 1.99
CA LEU A 16 -6.64 -1.22 1.93
C LEU A 16 -7.67 -0.89 3.02
N GLN A 17 -7.25 -0.61 4.26
CA GLN A 17 -8.18 -0.23 5.33
C GLN A 17 -8.93 1.08 5.04
N ARG A 18 -8.34 2.00 4.27
CA ARG A 18 -9.01 3.23 3.80
C ARG A 18 -9.93 3.00 2.60
N SER A 19 -9.70 1.92 1.85
CA SER A 19 -10.43 1.65 0.60
C SER A 19 -11.87 1.23 0.89
N PRO A 20 -12.82 1.54 -0.02
CA PRO A 20 -14.23 1.15 0.16
C PRO A 20 -14.41 -0.36 0.34
N CYS A 21 -13.59 -1.18 -0.33
CA CYS A 21 -13.64 -2.66 -0.23
C CYS A 21 -13.52 -3.17 1.22
N VAL A 22 -12.65 -2.57 2.04
CA VAL A 22 -12.51 -2.98 3.45
C VAL A 22 -13.39 -2.14 4.37
N LEU A 23 -13.46 -0.83 4.14
CA LEU A 23 -14.10 0.11 5.06
C LEU A 23 -15.64 0.06 4.99
N LEU A 24 -16.20 -0.08 3.78
CA LEU A 24 -17.65 -0.09 3.53
C LEU A 24 -18.16 -1.52 3.37
N ASP A 25 -17.56 -2.29 2.44
CA ASP A 25 -18.05 -3.63 2.09
C ASP A 25 -17.62 -4.72 3.09
N ARG A 26 -16.70 -4.38 4.01
CA ARG A 26 -16.20 -5.25 5.08
C ARG A 26 -15.52 -6.53 4.60
N HIS A 27 -15.00 -6.53 3.37
CA HIS A 27 -14.14 -7.60 2.89
C HIS A 27 -12.80 -7.61 3.63
N THR A 28 -12.19 -8.80 3.70
CA THR A 28 -10.83 -8.88 4.22
C THR A 28 -9.83 -8.26 3.23
N PRO A 29 -8.71 -7.67 3.68
CA PRO A 29 -7.67 -7.18 2.78
C PRO A 29 -7.17 -8.26 1.80
N LYS A 30 -7.28 -9.54 2.17
CA LYS A 30 -6.92 -10.67 1.32
C LYS A 30 -7.95 -10.89 0.20
N GLU A 31 -9.24 -10.83 0.51
CA GLU A 31 -10.33 -10.93 -0.49
C GLU A 31 -10.20 -9.82 -1.53
N CYS A 32 -10.06 -8.56 -1.09
CA CYS A 32 -9.90 -7.40 -1.98
C CYS A 32 -8.73 -7.54 -2.99
N LEU A 33 -7.69 -8.32 -2.65
CA LEU A 33 -6.52 -8.52 -3.50
C LEU A 33 -6.55 -9.82 -4.32
N SER A 34 -7.31 -10.82 -3.86
CA SER A 34 -7.37 -12.16 -4.47
C SER A 34 -8.49 -12.23 -5.51
N ASP A 35 -9.64 -11.61 -5.23
CA ASP A 35 -10.78 -11.64 -6.12
C ASP A 35 -10.58 -10.64 -7.27
N PRO A 36 -10.64 -11.08 -8.54
CA PRO A 36 -10.31 -10.23 -9.68
C PRO A 36 -11.30 -9.07 -9.86
N ASP A 37 -12.55 -9.22 -9.44
CA ASP A 37 -13.57 -8.18 -9.57
C ASP A 37 -13.37 -7.08 -8.51
N LEU A 38 -13.23 -7.46 -7.24
CA LEU A 38 -12.89 -6.51 -6.17
C LEU A 38 -11.56 -5.77 -6.44
N LYS A 39 -10.58 -6.49 -7.00
CA LYS A 39 -9.27 -5.91 -7.32
C LYS A 39 -9.33 -4.86 -8.42
N LYS A 40 -10.25 -4.94 -9.38
CA LYS A 40 -10.41 -3.92 -10.43
C LYS A 40 -10.88 -2.59 -9.85
N ASP A 41 -11.77 -2.65 -8.88
CA ASP A 41 -12.39 -1.49 -8.24
C ASP A 41 -11.49 -0.82 -7.19
N LEU A 42 -10.37 -1.46 -6.81
CA LEU A 42 -9.40 -0.84 -5.92
C LEU A 42 -8.75 0.42 -6.53
N PRO A 43 -8.51 1.46 -5.71
CA PRO A 43 -7.75 2.63 -6.15
C PRO A 43 -6.36 2.28 -6.68
N GLU A 44 -5.90 2.98 -7.71
CA GLU A 44 -4.58 2.80 -8.33
C GLU A 44 -3.43 2.90 -7.32
N LEU A 45 -3.57 3.76 -6.32
CA LEU A 45 -2.62 3.85 -5.20
C LEU A 45 -2.45 2.50 -4.49
N CYS A 46 -3.54 1.80 -4.17
CA CYS A 46 -3.45 0.54 -3.46
C CYS A 46 -2.89 -0.58 -4.35
N LYS A 47 -3.23 -0.57 -5.65
CA LYS A 47 -2.60 -1.46 -6.64
C LYS A 47 -1.09 -1.22 -6.75
N ALA A 48 -0.65 0.05 -6.75
CA ALA A 48 0.76 0.41 -6.77
C ALA A 48 1.49 -0.03 -5.49
N GLN A 49 0.90 0.17 -4.31
CA GLN A 49 1.44 -0.32 -3.04
C GLN A 49 1.54 -1.86 -3.01
N PHE A 50 0.56 -2.55 -3.60
CA PHE A 50 0.57 -4.01 -3.71
C PHE A 50 1.72 -4.49 -4.60
N ARG A 51 1.94 -3.85 -5.75
CA ARG A 51 3.09 -4.11 -6.63
C ARG A 51 4.41 -3.91 -5.88
N ALA A 52 4.58 -2.77 -5.22
CA ALA A 52 5.79 -2.47 -4.43
C ALA A 52 6.04 -3.49 -3.30
N PHE A 53 4.99 -3.93 -2.62
CA PHE A 53 5.10 -4.98 -1.59
C PHE A 53 5.52 -6.33 -2.20
N MET A 54 4.94 -6.72 -3.33
CA MET A 54 5.29 -7.96 -4.03
C MET A 54 6.70 -7.92 -4.60
N GLU A 55 7.15 -6.79 -5.15
CA GLU A 55 8.53 -6.60 -5.60
C GLU A 55 9.52 -6.74 -4.44
N CYS A 56 9.23 -6.13 -3.29
CA CYS A 56 10.03 -6.30 -2.08
C CYS A 56 10.09 -7.77 -1.65
N LYS A 57 8.94 -8.46 -1.60
CA LYS A 57 8.85 -9.87 -1.23
C LYS A 57 9.60 -10.77 -2.21
N ASN A 58 9.48 -10.51 -3.51
CA ASN A 58 10.22 -11.25 -4.54
C ASN A 58 11.73 -11.02 -4.42
N GLY A 59 12.14 -9.79 -4.08
CA GLY A 59 13.54 -9.48 -3.75
C GLY A 59 14.10 -10.31 -2.60
N MET A 60 13.28 -10.70 -1.62
CA MET A 60 13.70 -11.59 -0.51
C MET A 60 14.16 -12.97 -0.96
N PHE A 61 13.64 -13.46 -2.09
CA PHE A 61 14.04 -14.74 -2.66
C PHE A 61 15.13 -14.60 -3.73
N ASP A 62 15.47 -13.38 -4.14
CA ASP A 62 16.55 -13.11 -5.09
C ASP A 62 17.91 -13.17 -4.39
N MET A 63 18.67 -14.25 -4.66
CA MET A 63 19.99 -14.47 -4.07
C MET A 63 20.96 -13.33 -4.36
N ARG A 64 20.82 -12.61 -5.48
CA ARG A 64 21.70 -11.49 -5.87
C ARG A 64 21.56 -10.30 -4.94
N LYS A 65 20.40 -10.14 -4.32
CA LYS A 65 20.07 -9.00 -3.46
C LYS A 65 20.18 -9.32 -1.97
N ARG A 66 20.38 -10.59 -1.58
CA ARG A 66 20.58 -11.01 -0.18
C ARG A 66 21.71 -10.25 0.52
N MET A 67 22.81 -9.96 -0.18
CA MET A 67 23.96 -9.23 0.38
C MET A 67 23.81 -7.70 0.30
N ARG A 68 23.22 -7.17 -0.78
CA ARG A 68 23.06 -5.72 -1.00
C ARG A 68 21.86 -5.12 -0.28
N GLY A 69 20.88 -5.95 0.09
CA GLY A 69 19.59 -5.52 0.59
C GLY A 69 18.55 -5.42 -0.53
N ASN A 70 17.30 -5.73 -0.19
CA ASN A 70 16.18 -5.81 -1.14
C ASN A 70 15.30 -4.56 -1.16
N ALA A 71 15.39 -3.75 -0.10
CA ALA A 71 14.52 -2.62 0.15
C ALA A 71 15.24 -1.64 1.09
N PRO A 72 14.79 -0.37 1.16
CA PRO A 72 15.24 0.54 2.20
C PRO A 72 15.00 -0.06 3.60
N LEU A 73 15.83 0.33 4.56
CA LEU A 73 15.60 -0.01 5.96
C LEU A 73 14.23 0.53 6.39
N SER A 74 13.47 -0.27 7.14
CA SER A 74 12.17 0.15 7.68
C SER A 74 12.39 1.36 8.57
N THR A 75 11.72 2.45 8.21
CA THR A 75 11.82 3.77 8.88
C THR A 75 10.82 3.91 10.01
N GLY A 76 9.84 3.01 10.11
CA GLY A 76 8.72 3.14 11.05
C GLY A 76 7.70 4.21 10.63
N LYS A 77 7.85 4.83 9.45
CA LYS A 77 6.99 5.92 8.95
C LYS A 77 5.49 5.61 8.99
N TYR A 78 5.13 4.35 8.83
CA TYR A 78 3.73 3.91 8.78
C TYR A 78 3.25 3.27 10.09
N ASP A 79 4.10 3.18 11.12
CA ASP A 79 3.79 2.44 12.34
C ASP A 79 2.62 3.08 13.10
N GLU A 80 2.72 4.37 13.43
CA GLU A 80 1.67 5.12 14.13
C GLU A 80 0.34 5.10 13.39
N THR A 81 0.35 5.37 12.07
CA THR A 81 -0.87 5.33 11.25
C THR A 81 -1.51 3.95 11.25
N PHE A 82 -0.71 2.89 11.14
CA PHE A 82 -1.23 1.53 11.13
C PHE A 82 -1.86 1.18 12.49
N ASP A 83 -1.24 1.60 13.59
CA ASP A 83 -1.72 1.34 14.94
C ASP A 83 -3.02 2.11 15.24
N ASN A 84 -3.11 3.37 14.80
CA ASN A 84 -4.33 4.18 14.94
C ASN A 84 -5.52 3.58 14.18
N LEU A 85 -5.33 3.16 12.91
CA LEU A 85 -6.41 2.52 12.17
C LEU A 85 -6.78 1.15 12.77
N SER A 86 -5.80 0.39 13.26
CA SER A 86 -6.05 -0.93 13.86
C SER A 86 -6.77 -0.87 15.21
N THR A 87 -6.57 0.21 15.97
CA THR A 87 -7.23 0.44 17.27
C THR A 87 -8.60 1.10 17.13
N GLY A 88 -8.99 1.53 15.92
CA GLY A 88 -10.26 2.22 15.67
C GLY A 88 -10.24 3.71 15.96
N ASN A 89 -9.06 4.31 16.19
CA ASN A 89 -8.91 5.75 16.41
C ASN A 89 -8.80 6.51 15.08
N PHE A 90 -9.89 6.52 14.30
CA PHE A 90 -9.94 7.23 13.02
C PHE A 90 -11.38 7.67 12.67
N ASP A 91 -11.51 8.75 11.89
CA ASP A 91 -12.79 9.13 11.27
C ASP A 91 -12.88 8.49 9.86
N PRO A 92 -13.87 7.60 9.60
CA PRO A 92 -14.03 6.97 8.31
C PRO A 92 -14.12 7.95 7.13
N ARG A 93 -14.80 9.09 7.30
CA ARG A 93 -14.97 10.07 6.21
C ARG A 93 -13.67 10.77 5.89
N GLU A 94 -12.87 11.08 6.90
CA GLU A 94 -11.57 11.71 6.72
C GLU A 94 -10.58 10.76 6.04
N GLU A 95 -10.55 9.51 6.47
CA GLU A 95 -9.65 8.49 5.93
C GLU A 95 -9.96 8.14 4.46
N MET A 96 -11.25 8.08 4.07
CA MET A 96 -11.65 7.96 2.66
C MET A 96 -11.20 9.17 1.84
N ARG A 97 -11.43 10.40 2.34
CA ARG A 97 -11.00 11.62 1.66
C ARG A 97 -9.48 11.67 1.48
N LYS A 98 -8.71 11.24 2.48
CA LYS A 98 -7.24 11.13 2.39
C LYS A 98 -6.83 10.18 1.26
N LEU A 99 -7.49 9.02 1.16
CA LEU A 99 -7.20 8.06 0.10
C LEU A 99 -7.46 8.65 -1.29
N ASP A 100 -8.58 9.36 -1.47
CA ASP A 100 -8.92 10.01 -2.74
C ASP A 100 -7.87 11.05 -3.15
N VAL A 101 -7.45 11.90 -2.21
CA VAL A 101 -6.42 12.92 -2.47
C VAL A 101 -5.09 12.27 -2.85
N LEU A 102 -4.68 11.23 -2.12
CA LEU A 102 -3.43 10.51 -2.42
C LEU A 102 -3.50 9.81 -3.79
N ASN A 103 -4.64 9.22 -4.14
CA ASN A 103 -4.84 8.57 -5.44
C ASN A 103 -4.79 9.58 -6.60
N ARG A 104 -5.40 10.77 -6.43
CA ARG A 104 -5.30 11.88 -7.41
C ARG A 104 -3.88 12.43 -7.55
N ASN A 105 -3.13 12.48 -6.45
CA ASN A 105 -1.73 12.92 -6.49
C ASN A 105 -0.85 11.92 -7.24
N LEU A 106 -1.07 10.62 -7.04
CA LEU A 106 -0.35 9.57 -7.76
C LEU A 106 -0.61 9.66 -9.27
N SER A 107 -1.87 9.80 -9.70
CA SER A 107 -2.18 9.91 -11.13
C SER A 107 -1.53 11.14 -11.77
N ARG A 108 -1.50 12.28 -11.06
CA ARG A 108 -0.74 13.47 -11.49
C ARG A 108 0.76 13.23 -11.60
N GLN A 109 1.34 12.49 -10.66
CA GLN A 109 2.78 12.14 -10.69
C GLN A 109 3.10 11.24 -11.88
N GLN A 110 2.27 10.24 -12.16
CA GLN A 110 2.43 9.35 -13.31
C GLN A 110 2.35 10.13 -14.64
N GLN A 111 1.34 10.99 -14.80
CA GLN A 111 1.22 11.86 -15.98
C GLN A 111 2.42 12.81 -16.15
N ALA A 112 3.00 13.28 -15.04
CA ALA A 112 4.18 14.13 -15.08
C ALA A 112 5.47 13.35 -15.42
N GLN A 113 5.52 12.04 -15.13
CA GLN A 113 6.61 11.16 -15.56
C GLN A 113 6.49 10.86 -17.06
N GLU A 114 5.30 10.49 -17.54
CA GLU A 114 5.02 10.20 -18.95
C GLU A 114 5.31 11.37 -19.90
N LYS A 115 5.21 12.62 -19.44
CA LYS A 115 5.55 13.82 -20.23
C LYS A 115 7.04 14.13 -20.29
N LYS A 116 7.84 13.51 -19.41
CA LYS A 116 9.31 13.70 -19.36
C LYS A 116 10.04 12.68 -20.23
N ASP A 117 9.41 11.53 -20.45
CA ASP A 117 9.85 10.47 -21.37
C ASP A 117 9.44 10.79 -22.82
#